data_AF-F0SQE4-F1
#
_entry.id   AF-F0SQE4-F1
#
_cell.length_a   1.000
_cell.length_b   1.000
_cell.length_c   1.000
_cell.angle_alpha   90.00
_cell.angle_beta   90.00
_cell.angle_gamma   90.00
#
_symmetry.space_group_name_H-M   'P 1'
#
loop_
_entity.id
_entity.type
_entity.pdbx_description
1 polymer ?
#
loop_
_entity_poly.entity_id
_entity_poly.type
_entity_poly.pdbx_seq_one_letter_code
_entity_poly.pdbx_strand_id
1 'polypeptide(L)'
;MQNETTPQPTRRRRMATVVLLATAFIYGNYLMGAAVGVVYVLMAGTLLFLFGRALNVSGRARTIRLAVLALIAGPVVFGMAFPAKVHPGFQSVIDGRLIEQVVRAELVKVLDSDAAFRELRVSTTRGQALTVTISGSVPTRDDLQRLRAQFTRERLLVVLHHLHWDVELRDTGESVRGFDPDLFPPSQPAGLNVMQQD
;
A
#
# COMPACT_ATOMS: atom_id res chain seq x y z
N MET A 1 -18.44 10.38 -51.89
CA MET A 1 -19.38 10.83 -50.84
C MET A 1 -19.01 10.08 -49.56
N GLN A 2 -18.37 10.75 -48.60
CA GLN A 2 -18.00 10.16 -47.31
C GLN A 2 -19.09 10.52 -46.28
N ASN A 3 -19.78 9.50 -45.75
CA ASN A 3 -20.69 9.68 -44.61
C ASN A 3 -19.85 9.82 -43.34
N GLU A 4 -19.62 11.05 -42.89
CA GLU A 4 -19.08 11.31 -41.56
C GLU A 4 -20.13 10.97 -40.50
N THR A 5 -20.02 9.77 -39.93
CA THR A 5 -20.75 9.40 -38.72
C THR A 5 -20.24 10.23 -37.55
N THR A 6 -20.94 11.32 -37.24
CA THR A 6 -20.67 12.13 -36.05
C THR A 6 -20.94 11.29 -34.80
N PRO A 7 -19.96 11.09 -33.91
CA PRO A 7 -20.11 10.21 -32.75
C PRO A 7 -21.16 10.75 -31.78
N GLN A 8 -22.12 9.90 -31.43
CA GLN A 8 -23.23 10.22 -30.53
C GLN A 8 -22.72 10.78 -29.18
N PRO A 9 -23.16 11.97 -28.75
CA PRO A 9 -22.65 12.65 -27.55
C PRO A 9 -22.89 11.88 -26.24
N THR A 10 -23.89 10.98 -26.24
CA THR A 10 -24.23 10.08 -25.12
C THR A 10 -23.14 9.04 -24.85
N ARG A 11 -22.49 8.51 -25.89
CA ARG A 11 -21.45 7.47 -25.77
C ARG A 11 -20.18 8.02 -25.12
N ARG A 12 -19.76 9.23 -25.52
CA ARG A 12 -18.56 9.90 -24.97
C ARG A 12 -18.70 10.20 -23.48
N ARG A 13 -19.89 10.65 -23.04
CA ARG A 13 -20.16 10.93 -21.61
C ARG A 13 -20.11 9.66 -20.75
N ARG A 14 -20.69 8.55 -21.22
CA ARG A 14 -20.66 7.27 -20.50
C ARG A 14 -19.24 6.74 -20.34
N MET A 15 -18.42 6.81 -21.39
CA MET A 15 -17.01 6.40 -21.32
C MET A 15 -16.23 7.25 -20.32
N ALA A 16 -16.40 8.58 -20.32
CA ALA A 16 -15.73 9.44 -19.36
C ALA A 16 -16.12 9.12 -17.91
N THR A 17 -17.41 8.87 -17.63
CA THR A 17 -17.88 8.45 -16.30
C THR A 17 -17.26 7.13 -15.85
N VAL A 18 -17.23 6.12 -16.73
CA VAL A 18 -16.64 4.81 -16.41
C VAL A 18 -15.15 4.95 -16.12
N VAL A 19 -14.41 5.71 -16.93
CA VAL A 19 -12.99 5.96 -16.72
C VAL A 19 -12.77 6.65 -15.38
N LEU A 20 -13.53 7.70 -15.05
CA LEU A 20 -13.40 8.42 -13.78
C LEU A 20 -13.68 7.53 -12.56
N LEU A 21 -14.73 6.71 -12.60
CA LEU A 21 -15.05 5.79 -11.51
C LEU A 21 -13.98 4.70 -11.36
N ALA A 22 -13.47 4.16 -12.47
CA ALA A 22 -12.38 3.20 -12.46
C ALA A 22 -11.10 3.82 -11.89
N THR A 23 -10.74 5.04 -12.30
CA THR A 23 -9.59 5.77 -11.75
C THR A 23 -9.76 6.02 -10.25
N ALA A 24 -10.95 6.44 -9.79
CA ALA A 24 -11.22 6.65 -8.37
C ALA A 24 -11.09 5.35 -7.56
N PHE A 25 -11.59 4.22 -8.09
CA PHE A 25 -11.43 2.91 -7.47
C PHE A 25 -9.96 2.51 -7.35
N ILE A 26 -9.23 2.55 -8.46
CA ILE A 26 -7.81 2.16 -8.52
C ILE A 26 -7.00 3.01 -7.54
N TYR A 27 -7.25 4.32 -7.51
CA TYR A 27 -6.55 5.24 -6.64
C TYR A 27 -6.85 4.97 -5.16
N GLY A 28 -8.13 4.83 -4.77
CA GLY A 28 -8.48 4.51 -3.38
C GLY A 28 -7.98 3.12 -2.94
N ASN A 29 -8.06 2.13 -3.83
CA ASN A 29 -7.56 0.78 -3.57
C ASN A 29 -6.04 0.75 -3.37
N TYR A 30 -5.30 1.50 -4.20
CA TYR A 30 -3.85 1.62 -4.08
C TYR A 30 -3.45 2.24 -2.74
N LEU A 31 -4.06 3.37 -2.38
CA LEU A 31 -3.69 4.12 -1.17
C LEU A 31 -4.00 3.37 0.12
N MET A 32 -5.21 2.82 0.25
CA MET A 32 -5.69 2.30 1.54
C MET A 32 -6.39 0.94 1.45
N GLY A 33 -6.53 0.36 0.26
CA GLY A 33 -7.13 -0.96 0.04
C GLY A 33 -8.58 -0.90 -0.41
N ALA A 34 -9.16 -2.07 -0.66
CA ALA A 34 -10.41 -2.21 -1.41
C ALA A 34 -11.59 -1.46 -0.79
N ALA A 35 -11.72 -1.49 0.54
CA ALA A 35 -12.80 -0.80 1.25
C ALA A 35 -12.80 0.71 0.97
N VAL A 36 -11.62 1.34 1.00
CA VAL A 36 -11.47 2.77 0.69
C VAL A 36 -11.67 3.04 -0.79
N GLY A 37 -11.23 2.13 -1.67
CA GLY A 37 -11.53 2.17 -3.10
C GLY A 37 -13.04 2.26 -3.38
N VAL A 38 -13.86 1.46 -2.69
CA VAL A 38 -15.33 1.51 -2.82
C VAL A 38 -15.89 2.86 -2.35
N VAL A 39 -15.42 3.39 -1.22
CA VAL A 39 -15.85 4.71 -0.72
C VAL A 39 -15.55 5.81 -1.74
N TYR A 40 -14.38 5.78 -2.38
CA TYR A 40 -14.00 6.73 -3.44
C TYR A 40 -14.94 6.66 -4.64
N VAL A 41 -15.29 5.44 -5.09
CA VAL A 41 -16.26 5.24 -6.18
C VAL A 41 -17.62 5.82 -5.83
N LEU A 42 -18.12 5.57 -4.62
CA LEU A 42 -19.42 6.07 -4.17
C LEU A 42 -19.45 7.60 -4.09
N MET A 43 -18.39 8.23 -3.57
CA MET A 43 -18.29 9.69 -3.54
C MET A 43 -18.21 10.29 -4.96
N ALA A 44 -17.36 9.74 -5.83
CA ALA A 44 -17.24 10.19 -7.22
C ALA A 44 -18.57 10.03 -7.98
N GLY A 45 -19.27 8.89 -7.80
CA GLY A 45 -20.59 8.64 -8.37
C GLY A 45 -21.64 9.63 -7.88
N THR A 46 -21.65 9.94 -6.59
CA THR A 46 -22.54 10.93 -5.98
C THR A 46 -22.29 12.33 -6.55
N LEU A 47 -21.02 12.75 -6.66
CA LEU A 47 -20.64 14.03 -7.25
C LEU A 47 -21.04 14.12 -8.73
N LEU A 48 -20.80 13.07 -9.51
CA LEU A 48 -21.19 13.01 -10.92
C LEU A 48 -22.72 13.06 -11.09
N PHE A 49 -23.47 12.37 -10.24
CA PHE A 49 -24.92 12.41 -10.23
C PHE A 49 -25.45 13.81 -9.92
N LEU A 50 -24.94 14.44 -8.85
CA LEU A 50 -25.33 15.80 -8.47
C LEU A 50 -24.95 16.84 -9.53
N PHE A 51 -23.78 16.70 -10.14
CA PHE A 51 -23.34 17.55 -11.26
C PHE A 51 -24.27 17.38 -12.47
N GLY A 52 -24.61 16.15 -12.84
CA GLY A 52 -25.56 15.85 -13.91
C GLY A 52 -26.94 16.47 -13.64
N ARG A 53 -27.43 16.38 -12.39
CA ARG A 53 -28.70 17.01 -11.99
C ARG A 53 -28.63 18.53 -12.03
N ALA A 54 -27.51 19.13 -11.65
CA ALA A 54 -27.32 20.58 -11.71
C ALA A 54 -27.34 21.13 -13.15
N LEU A 55 -26.87 20.34 -14.13
CA LEU A 55 -26.88 20.72 -15.54
C LEU A 55 -28.29 20.75 -16.17
N ASN A 56 -29.26 20.02 -15.60
CA ASN A 56 -30.63 19.97 -16.11
C ASN A 56 -31.50 21.19 -15.72
N VAL A 57 -30.92 22.18 -15.04
CA VAL A 57 -31.62 23.40 -14.60
C VAL A 57 -31.24 24.54 -15.55
N SER A 58 -32.21 25.34 -15.99
CA SER A 58 -31.97 26.50 -16.85
C SER A 58 -31.80 27.80 -16.03
N GLY A 59 -31.13 28.79 -16.62
CA GLY A 59 -31.02 30.17 -16.09
C GLY A 59 -30.05 30.36 -14.91
N ARG A 60 -30.22 31.46 -14.16
CA ARG A 60 -29.35 31.86 -13.03
C ARG A 60 -29.24 30.80 -11.93
N ALA A 61 -30.29 30.00 -11.74
CA ALA A 61 -30.32 28.88 -10.79
C ALA A 61 -29.28 27.80 -11.12
N ARG A 62 -28.92 27.62 -12.39
CA ARG A 62 -27.85 26.70 -12.82
C ARG A 62 -26.50 27.14 -12.30
N THR A 63 -26.16 28.41 -12.48
CA THR A 63 -24.87 28.98 -12.07
C THR A 63 -24.69 28.87 -10.56
N ILE A 64 -25.74 29.21 -9.79
CA ILE A 64 -25.72 29.11 -8.33
C ILE A 64 -25.54 27.65 -7.88
N ARG A 65 -26.27 26.70 -8.47
CA ARG A 65 -26.13 25.27 -8.13
C ARG A 65 -24.75 24.71 -8.48
N LEU A 66 -24.18 25.09 -9.61
CA LEU A 66 -22.83 24.67 -9.99
C LEU A 66 -21.77 25.29 -9.07
N ALA A 67 -21.92 26.55 -8.68
CA ALA A 67 -21.01 27.21 -7.75
C ALA A 67 -21.05 26.55 -6.35
N VAL A 68 -22.24 26.26 -5.82
CA VAL A 68 -22.41 25.54 -4.56
C VAL A 68 -21.82 24.13 -4.65
N LEU A 69 -22.07 23.43 -5.75
CA LEU A 69 -21.50 22.09 -5.95
C LEU A 69 -19.97 22.14 -6.03
N ALA A 70 -19.39 23.10 -6.74
CA ALA A 70 -17.94 23.28 -6.80
C ALA A 70 -17.34 23.61 -5.43
N LEU A 71 -18.03 24.44 -4.63
CA LEU A 71 -17.61 24.79 -3.27
C LEU A 71 -17.58 23.58 -2.33
N ILE A 72 -18.54 22.65 -2.49
CA ILE A 72 -18.60 21.42 -1.68
C ILE A 72 -17.64 20.36 -2.23
N ALA A 73 -17.59 20.18 -3.55
CA ALA A 73 -16.77 19.18 -4.20
C ALA A 73 -15.27 19.50 -4.10
N GLY A 74 -14.90 20.78 -4.11
CA GLY A 74 -13.51 21.23 -4.07
C GLY A 74 -12.73 20.66 -2.88
N PRO A 75 -13.17 20.88 -1.63
CA PRO A 75 -12.53 20.32 -0.45
C PRO A 75 -12.49 18.79 -0.44
N VAL A 76 -13.55 18.13 -0.90
CA VAL A 76 -13.60 16.65 -0.98
C VAL A 76 -12.57 16.13 -1.97
N VAL A 77 -12.53 16.69 -3.18
CA VAL A 77 -11.56 16.32 -4.22
C VAL A 77 -10.15 16.65 -3.76
N PHE A 78 -9.93 17.79 -3.10
CA PHE A 78 -8.62 18.16 -2.58
C PHE A 78 -8.15 17.17 -1.51
N GLY A 79 -9.01 16.82 -0.55
CA GLY A 79 -8.65 15.87 0.50
C GLY A 79 -8.41 14.45 -0.04
N MET A 80 -9.12 14.08 -1.10
CA MET A 80 -8.90 12.80 -1.79
C MET A 80 -7.65 12.80 -2.65
N ALA A 81 -7.36 13.86 -3.40
CA ALA A 81 -6.19 13.95 -4.27
C ALA A 81 -4.90 14.11 -3.46
N PHE A 82 -4.96 14.77 -2.30
CA PHE A 82 -3.81 15.08 -1.47
C PHE A 82 -4.02 14.66 0.00
N PRO A 83 -4.23 13.37 0.28
CA PRO A 83 -4.49 12.90 1.64
C PRO A 83 -3.37 13.29 2.61
N ALA A 84 -2.12 13.25 2.13
CA ALA A 84 -0.93 13.67 2.86
C ALA A 84 -0.91 15.16 3.25
N LYS A 85 -1.57 16.04 2.48
CA LYS A 85 -1.70 17.47 2.79
C LYS A 85 -2.80 17.73 3.83
N VAL A 86 -3.77 16.84 3.95
CA VAL A 86 -4.85 16.94 4.95
C VAL A 86 -4.39 16.41 6.31
N HIS A 87 -3.65 15.30 6.32
CA HIS A 87 -3.10 14.75 7.55
C HIS A 87 -1.76 14.05 7.29
N PRO A 88 -0.66 14.45 7.96
CA PRO A 88 0.67 13.88 7.73
C PRO A 88 0.72 12.37 8.04
N GLY A 89 -0.15 11.87 8.92
CA GLY A 89 -0.30 10.44 9.18
C GLY A 89 -0.73 9.60 7.96
N PHE A 90 -1.34 10.19 6.93
CA PHE A 90 -1.60 9.46 5.69
C PHE A 90 -0.34 9.24 4.87
N GLN A 91 0.60 10.19 4.90
CA GLN A 91 1.87 10.04 4.21
C GLN A 91 2.67 8.87 4.80
N SER A 92 2.74 8.75 6.13
CA SER A 92 3.45 7.62 6.76
C SER A 92 2.80 6.26 6.45
N VAL A 93 1.48 6.20 6.30
CA VAL A 93 0.77 4.99 5.87
C VAL A 93 1.13 4.64 4.42
N ILE A 94 1.08 5.62 3.51
CA ILE A 94 1.44 5.44 2.09
C ILE A 94 2.91 5.00 1.97
N ASP A 95 3.82 5.75 2.58
CA ASP A 95 5.25 5.49 2.53
C ASP A 95 5.58 4.09 3.05
N GLY A 96 4.97 3.68 4.18
CA GLY A 96 5.27 2.35 4.68
C GLY A 96 4.65 1.20 3.85
N ARG A 97 3.60 1.43 3.06
CA ARG A 97 3.11 0.42 2.09
C ARG A 97 4.06 0.29 0.91
N LEU A 98 4.57 1.41 0.42
CA LEU A 98 5.61 1.42 -0.62
C LEU A 98 6.87 0.72 -0.11
N ILE A 99 7.30 1.03 1.11
CA ILE A 99 8.43 0.38 1.76
C ILE A 99 8.18 -1.14 1.88
N GLU A 100 7.01 -1.55 2.36
CA GLU A 100 6.65 -2.97 2.47
C GLU A 100 6.71 -3.69 1.12
N GLN A 101 6.21 -3.08 0.05
CA GLN A 101 6.28 -3.64 -1.30
C GLN A 101 7.72 -3.76 -1.82
N VAL A 102 8.54 -2.73 -1.63
CA VAL A 102 9.95 -2.73 -2.02
C VAL A 102 10.72 -3.79 -1.25
N VAL A 103 10.57 -3.84 0.07
CA VAL A 103 11.19 -4.85 0.94
C VAL A 103 10.79 -6.25 0.52
N ARG A 104 9.50 -6.49 0.26
CA ARG A 104 9.01 -7.80 -0.20
C ARG A 104 9.61 -8.18 -1.56
N ALA A 105 9.70 -7.25 -2.50
CA ALA A 105 10.26 -7.50 -3.82
C ALA A 105 11.75 -7.87 -3.75
N GLU A 106 12.54 -7.14 -2.96
CA GLU A 106 13.97 -7.45 -2.77
C GLU A 106 14.17 -8.78 -2.03
N LEU A 107 13.36 -9.08 -1.00
CA LEU A 107 13.43 -10.36 -0.31
C LEU A 107 13.09 -11.53 -1.24
N VAL A 108 12.05 -11.40 -2.07
CA VAL A 108 11.71 -12.43 -3.06
C VAL A 108 12.85 -12.64 -4.04
N LYS A 109 13.51 -11.56 -4.50
CA LYS A 109 14.68 -11.66 -5.36
C LYS A 109 15.85 -12.41 -4.71
N VAL A 110 16.08 -12.23 -3.41
CA VAL A 110 17.07 -13.03 -2.66
C VAL A 110 16.66 -14.51 -2.63
N LEU A 111 15.42 -14.81 -2.31
CA LEU A 111 14.94 -16.20 -2.25
C LEU A 111 14.98 -16.88 -3.62
N ASP A 112 14.73 -16.14 -4.71
CA ASP A 112 14.80 -16.66 -6.08
C ASP A 112 16.24 -16.83 -6.58
N SER A 113 17.24 -16.29 -5.87
CA SER A 113 18.65 -16.34 -6.30
C SER A 113 19.33 -17.71 -6.08
N ASP A 114 18.79 -18.54 -5.19
CA ASP A 114 19.33 -19.88 -4.88
C ASP A 114 18.19 -20.91 -4.85
N ALA A 115 18.36 -22.03 -5.54
CA ALA A 115 17.39 -23.12 -5.58
C ALA A 115 17.14 -23.74 -4.20
N ALA A 116 18.08 -23.63 -3.26
CA ALA A 116 17.92 -24.08 -1.88
C ALA A 116 16.81 -23.33 -1.13
N PHE A 117 16.46 -22.12 -1.56
CA PHE A 117 15.49 -21.25 -0.88
C PHE A 117 14.10 -21.24 -1.55
N ARG A 118 13.88 -22.02 -2.60
CA ARG A 118 12.65 -22.01 -3.41
C ARG A 118 11.37 -22.35 -2.63
N GLU A 119 11.50 -23.09 -1.54
CA GLU A 119 10.36 -23.45 -0.68
C GLU A 119 10.06 -22.40 0.40
N LEU A 120 10.91 -21.38 0.54
CA LEU A 120 10.69 -20.28 1.45
C LEU A 120 9.68 -19.28 0.88
N ARG A 121 8.91 -18.68 1.78
CA ARG A 121 7.91 -17.66 1.50
C ARG A 121 8.13 -16.48 2.42
N VAL A 122 7.87 -15.29 1.89
CA VAL A 122 7.92 -14.04 2.64
C VAL A 122 6.51 -13.58 2.90
N SER A 123 6.18 -13.36 4.17
CA SER A 123 5.02 -12.59 4.59
C SER A 123 5.45 -11.37 5.38
N THR A 124 4.67 -10.31 5.26
CA THR A 124 4.91 -9.03 5.91
C THR A 124 3.69 -8.69 6.75
N THR A 125 3.93 -8.29 7.99
CA THR A 125 2.87 -7.79 8.88
C THR A 125 3.28 -6.42 9.37
N ARG A 126 2.40 -5.44 9.19
CA ARG A 126 2.66 -4.06 9.58
C ARG A 126 1.90 -3.72 10.85
N GLY A 127 2.63 -3.57 11.94
CA GLY A 127 2.16 -2.98 13.19
C GLY A 127 2.70 -1.57 13.35
N GLN A 128 3.29 -1.28 14.51
CA GLN A 128 4.10 -0.07 14.71
C GLN A 128 5.39 -0.09 13.87
N ALA A 129 5.90 -1.28 13.58
CA ALA A 129 7.04 -1.53 12.72
C ALA A 129 6.67 -2.58 11.64
N LEU A 130 7.47 -2.64 10.57
CA LEU A 130 7.38 -3.69 9.57
C LEU A 130 8.06 -4.95 10.11
N THR A 131 7.25 -5.98 10.37
CA THR A 131 7.74 -7.32 10.73
C THR A 131 7.72 -8.19 9.48
N VAL A 132 8.85 -8.81 9.19
CA VAL A 132 8.97 -9.77 8.10
C VAL A 132 9.06 -11.16 8.68
N THR A 133 8.25 -12.07 8.16
CA THR A 133 8.30 -13.49 8.51
C THR A 133 8.73 -14.28 7.29
N ILE A 134 9.81 -15.05 7.45
CA ILE A 134 10.26 -16.03 6.46
C ILE A 134 9.82 -17.40 6.94
N SER A 135 8.98 -18.06 6.14
CA SER A 135 8.45 -19.38 6.47
C SER A 135 8.66 -20.39 5.34
N GLY A 136 8.77 -21.67 5.68
CA GLY A 136 8.95 -22.76 4.71
C GLY A 136 10.00 -23.76 5.15
N SER A 137 10.66 -24.41 4.20
CA SER A 137 11.72 -25.39 4.48
C SER A 137 13.03 -25.02 3.80
N VAL A 138 14.16 -25.38 4.41
CA VAL A 138 15.49 -25.34 3.81
C VAL A 138 16.16 -26.70 3.93
N PRO A 139 17.10 -27.07 3.03
CA PRO A 139 17.72 -28.40 3.08
C PRO A 139 18.52 -28.63 4.37
N THR A 140 19.39 -27.70 4.74
CA THR A 140 20.32 -27.83 5.88
C THR A 140 20.43 -26.55 6.71
N ARG A 141 21.01 -26.68 7.91
CA ARG A 141 21.37 -25.52 8.76
C ARG A 141 22.38 -24.59 8.09
N ASP A 142 23.31 -25.12 7.29
CA ASP A 142 24.29 -24.31 6.56
C ASP A 142 23.60 -23.43 5.51
N ASP A 143 22.57 -23.94 4.84
CA ASP A 143 21.76 -23.16 3.90
C ASP A 143 21.07 -21.99 4.58
N LEU A 144 20.53 -22.20 5.79
CA LEU A 144 19.95 -21.12 6.59
C LEU A 144 21.00 -20.06 6.95
N GLN A 145 22.22 -20.47 7.33
CA GLN A 145 23.31 -19.53 7.61
C GLN A 145 23.78 -18.77 6.36
N ARG A 146 23.81 -19.43 5.19
CA ARG A 146 24.09 -18.79 3.91
C ARG A 146 23.04 -17.72 3.58
N LEU A 147 21.75 -18.02 3.81
CA LEU A 147 20.67 -17.05 3.64
C LEU A 147 20.81 -15.85 4.57
N ARG A 148 21.10 -16.09 5.87
CA ARG A 148 21.36 -15.01 6.84
C ARG A 148 22.51 -14.12 6.40
N ALA A 149 23.62 -14.72 5.97
CA ALA A 149 24.77 -13.98 5.46
C ALA A 149 24.44 -13.15 4.21
N GLN A 150 23.56 -13.65 3.34
CA GLN A 150 23.10 -12.92 2.16
C GLN A 150 22.24 -11.70 2.53
N PHE A 151 21.31 -11.84 3.49
CA PHE A 151 20.53 -10.70 4.00
C PHE A 151 21.42 -9.59 4.58
N THR A 152 22.47 -9.97 5.33
CA THR A 152 23.46 -9.02 5.85
C THR A 152 24.24 -8.34 4.73
N ARG A 153 24.65 -9.09 3.71
CA ARG A 153 25.43 -8.57 2.57
C ARG A 153 24.64 -7.57 1.74
N GLU A 154 23.37 -7.86 1.47
CA GLU A 154 22.51 -7.03 0.63
C GLU A 154 21.96 -5.79 1.37
N ARG A 155 22.30 -5.62 2.65
CA ARG A 155 21.85 -4.49 3.50
C ARG A 155 20.33 -4.34 3.53
N LEU A 156 19.60 -5.42 3.33
CA LEU A 156 18.12 -5.43 3.46
C LEU A 156 17.70 -5.10 4.89
N LEU A 157 18.62 -5.21 5.86
CA LEU A 157 18.47 -4.87 7.27
C LEU A 157 18.24 -3.38 7.55
N VAL A 158 18.58 -2.46 6.63
CA VAL A 158 18.46 -1.01 6.90
C VAL A 158 17.00 -0.56 7.00
N VAL A 159 16.07 -1.32 6.42
CA VAL A 159 14.64 -1.00 6.37
C VAL A 159 13.81 -1.97 7.24
N LEU A 160 14.37 -3.13 7.56
CA LEU A 160 13.74 -4.14 8.40
C LEU A 160 13.95 -3.78 9.87
N HIS A 161 12.88 -3.73 10.65
CA HIS A 161 13.00 -3.59 12.10
C HIS A 161 12.97 -4.95 12.81
N HIS A 162 12.23 -5.92 12.25
CA HIS A 162 12.12 -7.25 12.80
C HIS A 162 12.06 -8.30 11.71
N LEU A 163 12.88 -9.34 11.87
CA LEU A 163 12.82 -10.57 11.09
C LEU A 163 12.47 -11.74 12.01
N HIS A 164 11.44 -12.47 11.63
CA HIS A 164 10.97 -13.67 12.32
C HIS A 164 11.16 -14.88 11.41
N TRP A 165 11.80 -15.91 11.94
CA TRP A 165 11.96 -17.19 11.27
C TRP A 165 10.83 -18.15 11.66
N ASP A 166 10.29 -18.86 10.70
CA ASP A 166 9.43 -20.05 10.89
C ASP A 166 9.81 -21.09 9.84
N VAL A 167 11.05 -21.60 9.97
CA VAL A 167 11.70 -22.43 8.95
C VAL A 167 11.94 -23.83 9.49
N GLU A 168 11.66 -24.85 8.68
CA GLU A 168 11.98 -26.24 8.96
C GLU A 168 13.26 -26.67 8.23
N LEU A 169 14.19 -27.32 8.95
CA LEU A 169 15.39 -27.92 8.38
C LEU A 169 15.06 -29.35 7.92
N ARG A 170 15.16 -29.64 6.62
CA ARG A 170 14.71 -30.93 6.06
C ARG A 170 15.58 -32.11 6.45
N ASP A 171 16.88 -31.88 6.64
CA ASP A 171 17.85 -32.90 7.03
C ASP A 171 17.62 -33.43 8.46
N THR A 172 17.18 -32.56 9.36
CA THR A 172 17.03 -32.86 10.80
C THR A 172 15.58 -32.88 11.29
N GLY A 173 14.64 -32.28 10.54
CA GLY A 173 13.27 -32.01 10.99
C GLY A 173 13.18 -30.92 12.08
N GLU A 174 14.27 -30.22 12.37
CA GLU A 174 14.29 -29.15 13.37
C GLU A 174 13.53 -27.91 12.85
N SER A 175 12.68 -27.32 13.70
CA SER A 175 12.00 -26.07 13.39
C SER A 175 12.71 -24.90 14.08
N VAL A 176 13.19 -23.96 13.27
CA VAL A 176 13.78 -22.70 13.73
C VAL A 176 12.68 -21.64 13.74
N ARG A 177 12.20 -21.33 14.95
CA ARG A 177 11.17 -20.33 15.20
C ARG A 177 11.66 -19.20 16.08
N GLY A 178 11.29 -17.97 15.73
CA GLY A 178 11.48 -16.80 16.57
C GLY A 178 12.24 -15.67 15.88
N PHE A 179 12.52 -14.63 16.67
CA PHE A 179 13.32 -13.50 16.23
C PHE A 179 14.78 -13.90 16.06
N ASP A 180 15.45 -13.25 15.10
CA ASP A 180 16.88 -13.41 14.91
C ASP A 180 17.64 -12.32 15.69
N PRO A 181 18.15 -12.61 16.90
CA PRO A 181 18.88 -11.62 17.69
C PRO A 181 20.21 -11.24 17.06
N ASP A 182 20.76 -12.09 16.19
CA ASP A 182 22.07 -11.86 15.56
C ASP A 182 21.94 -10.83 14.43
N LEU A 183 20.81 -10.86 13.71
CA LEU A 183 20.50 -9.88 12.65
C LEU A 183 19.86 -8.60 13.21
N PHE A 184 19.06 -8.73 14.27
CA PHE A 184 18.34 -7.63 14.90
C PHE A 184 18.54 -7.71 16.41
N PRO A 185 19.67 -7.21 16.92
CA PRO A 185 19.87 -7.15 18.36
C PRO A 185 18.70 -6.36 18.97
N PRO A 186 18.13 -6.81 20.11
CA PRO A 186 17.08 -6.07 20.77
C PRO A 186 17.62 -4.66 20.99
N SER A 187 17.00 -3.67 20.34
CA SER A 187 17.33 -2.27 20.58
C SER A 187 17.21 -2.09 22.08
N GLN A 188 18.35 -1.90 22.77
CA GLN A 188 18.36 -1.62 24.20
C GLN A 188 17.27 -0.57 24.40
N PRO A 189 16.30 -0.80 25.31
CA PRO A 189 15.25 0.17 25.54
C PRO A 189 15.97 1.49 25.75
N ALA A 190 15.82 2.42 24.79
CA ALA A 190 16.52 3.69 24.81
C ALA A 190 16.23 4.25 26.19
N GLY A 191 17.27 4.34 27.01
CA GLY A 191 17.14 4.45 28.45
C GLY A 191 16.00 5.39 28.74
N LEU A 192 14.94 4.87 29.38
CA LEU A 192 14.06 5.69 30.15
C LEU A 192 15.00 6.30 31.20
N ASN A 193 15.64 7.41 30.84
CA ASN A 193 16.19 8.37 31.77
C ASN A 193 14.96 8.91 32.49
N VAL A 194 14.42 8.08 33.39
CA VAL A 194 13.65 8.52 34.52
C VAL A 194 14.63 9.43 35.23
N MET A 195 14.46 10.73 35.00
CA MET A 195 14.95 11.75 35.90
C MET A 195 14.50 11.32 37.29
N GLN A 196 15.39 10.69 38.05
CA GLN A 196 15.40 10.88 39.49
C GLN A 196 15.70 12.37 39.67
N GLN A 197 14.63 13.15 39.79
CA GLN A 197 14.71 14.45 40.45
C GLN A 197 14.86 14.15 41.93
N ASP A 198 16.07 14.40 42.43
CA ASP A 198 16.31 14.68 43.84
C ASP A 198 15.56 15.96 44.27
#